data_AF-F3KEZ9-F1
#
_entry.id   AF-F3KEZ9-F1
#
_cell.length_a   1.000
_cell.length_b   1.000
_cell.length_c   1.000
_cell.angle_alpha   90.00
_cell.angle_beta   90.00
_cell.angle_gamma   90.00
#
_symmetry.space_group_name_H-M   'P 1'
#
loop_
_entity.id
_entity.type
_entity.pdbx_description
1 polymer ?
#
loop_
_entity_poly.entity_id
_entity_poly.type
_entity_poly.pdbx_seq_one_letter_code
_entity_poly.pdbx_strand_id
1 'polypeptide(L)' 'MPRAFAVLAEHANWSKKMEIREKVFAITGAAQGLGQAMAMELAAAGAQLALV' A
#
# COMPACT_ATOMS: atom_id res chain seq x y z
N MET A 1 -8.98 21.98 -24.57
CA MET A 1 -7.91 21.26 -23.85
C MET A 1 -8.11 19.76 -24.07
N PRO A 2 -7.23 19.06 -24.79
CA PRO A 2 -7.49 17.69 -25.21
C PRO A 2 -7.40 16.71 -24.03
N ARG A 3 -8.48 15.94 -23.82
CA ARG A 3 -8.61 14.90 -22.76
C ARG A 3 -7.45 13.88 -22.72
N ALA A 4 -6.74 13.71 -23.83
CA ALA A 4 -5.58 12.83 -23.92
C ALA A 4 -4.45 13.19 -22.94
N PHE A 5 -4.22 14.49 -22.68
CA PHE A 5 -3.14 14.91 -21.78
C PHE A 5 -3.45 14.61 -20.31
N ALA A 6 -4.72 14.71 -19.90
CA ALA A 6 -5.15 14.40 -18.53
C ALA A 6 -4.97 12.93 -18.19
N VAL A 7 -5.34 12.02 -19.12
CA VAL A 7 -5.17 10.57 -18.93
C VAL A 7 -3.70 10.20 -18.79
N LEU A 8 -2.79 10.79 -19.60
CA LEU A 8 -1.35 10.53 -19.50
C LEU A 8 -0.76 11.04 -18.17
N ALA A 9 -1.22 12.19 -17.68
CA ALA A 9 -0.80 12.72 -16.37
C ALA A 9 -1.29 11.85 -15.19
N GLU A 10 -2.49 11.26 -15.28
CA GLU A 10 -3.00 10.31 -14.28
C GLU A 10 -2.16 9.03 -14.22
N HIS A 11 -1.75 8.48 -15.37
CA HIS A 11 -0.87 7.31 -15.42
C HIS A 11 0.54 7.62 -14.88
N ALA A 12 1.06 8.84 -15.08
CA ALA A 12 2.33 9.27 -14.52
C ALA A 12 2.30 9.36 -12.98
N ASN A 13 1.13 9.60 -12.38
CA ASN A 13 0.96 9.74 -10.94
C ASN A 13 0.79 8.41 -10.19
N TRP A 14 0.55 7.29 -10.91
CA TRP A 14 0.43 5.95 -10.33
C TRP A 14 1.74 5.47 -9.68
N SER A 15 2.87 5.93 -10.18
CA SER A 15 4.20 5.52 -9.72
C SER A 15 4.68 6.30 -8.47
N LYS A 16 3.81 7.07 -7.83
CA LYS A 16 4.16 7.74 -6.57
C LYS A 16 4.30 6.65 -5.50
N LYS A 17 5.55 6.17 -5.31
CA LYS A 17 5.91 5.24 -4.23
C LYS A 17 5.35 5.79 -2.93
N MET A 18 4.31 5.14 -2.42
CA MET A 18 3.77 5.43 -1.10
C MET A 18 4.88 5.11 -0.09
N GLU A 19 5.23 6.09 0.74
CA GLU A 19 6.13 5.84 1.86
C GLU A 19 5.36 5.05 2.93
N ILE A 20 5.72 3.78 3.11
CA ILE A 20 5.04 2.82 4.00
C ILE A 20 5.42 3.06 5.46
N ARG A 21 6.61 3.61 5.71
CA ARG A 21 7.16 3.84 7.05
C ARG A 21 6.20 4.72 7.86
N GLU A 22 5.97 4.35 9.12
CA GLU A 22 5.11 5.07 10.08
C GLU A 22 3.62 5.15 9.70
N LYS A 23 3.17 4.42 8.68
CA LYS A 23 1.73 4.28 8.36
C LYS A 23 1.10 3.15 9.16
N VAL A 24 -0.21 3.27 9.42
CA VAL A 24 -1.00 2.26 10.12
C VAL A 24 -1.83 1.46 9.11
N PHE A 25 -1.77 0.13 9.17
CA PHE A 25 -2.58 -0.77 8.33
C PHE A 25 -3.42 -1.70 9.21
N ALA A 26 -4.68 -1.89 8.83
CA ALA A 26 -5.53 -2.94 9.38
C ALA A 26 -5.47 -4.16 8.45
N ILE A 27 -5.09 -5.32 8.98
CA ILE A 27 -5.00 -6.57 8.21
C ILE A 27 -5.91 -7.62 8.86
N THR A 28 -6.95 -7.99 8.12
CA THR A 28 -7.89 -9.05 8.54
C THR A 28 -7.37 -10.43 8.15
N GLY A 29 -7.66 -11.46 8.94
CA GLY A 29 -7.24 -12.83 8.63
C GLY A 29 -5.71 -12.99 8.68
N ALA A 30 -5.04 -12.18 9.49
CA ALA A 30 -3.57 -12.14 9.58
C ALA A 30 -2.96 -13.34 10.33
N ALA A 31 -3.78 -14.25 10.85
CA ALA A 31 -3.33 -15.40 11.62
C ALA A 31 -2.56 -16.43 10.78
N GLN A 32 -2.79 -16.50 9.46
CA GLN A 32 -2.13 -17.44 8.57
C GLN A 32 -2.16 -17.00 7.10
N GLY A 33 -1.39 -17.69 6.26
CA GLY A 33 -1.42 -17.54 4.81
C GLY A 33 -1.07 -16.12 4.35
N LEU A 34 -1.88 -15.57 3.44
CA LEU A 34 -1.61 -14.28 2.83
C LEU A 34 -1.64 -13.12 3.83
N GLY A 35 -2.60 -13.13 4.77
CA GLY A 35 -2.69 -12.09 5.79
C GLY A 35 -1.43 -12.01 6.65
N GLN A 36 -0.91 -13.18 7.05
CA GLN A 36 0.33 -13.27 7.81
C GLN A 36 1.53 -12.77 6.99
N ALA A 37 1.66 -13.23 5.74
CA ALA A 37 2.77 -12.82 4.88
C ALA A 37 2.80 -11.30 4.65
N MET A 38 1.64 -10.70 4.36
CA MET A 38 1.52 -9.25 4.20
C MET A 38 1.86 -8.48 5.48
N ALA A 39 1.40 -8.96 6.64
CA ALA A 39 1.73 -8.35 7.92
C ALA A 39 3.24 -8.35 8.16
N MET A 40 3.93 -9.45 7.85
CA MET A 40 5.38 -9.55 8.00
C MET A 40 6.12 -8.56 7.08
N GLU A 41 5.74 -8.47 5.81
CA GLU A 41 6.39 -7.54 4.87
C GLU A 41 6.15 -6.07 5.25
N LEU A 42 4.93 -5.71 5.64
CA LEU A 42 4.60 -4.34 6.04
C LEU A 42 5.27 -3.94 7.36
N ALA A 43 5.33 -4.86 8.33
CA ALA A 43 6.08 -4.63 9.57
C ALA A 43 7.59 -4.44 9.29
N ALA A 44 8.17 -5.26 8.41
CA ALA A 44 9.57 -5.12 8.01
C ALA A 44 9.85 -3.78 7.29
N ALA A 45 8.87 -3.23 6.58
CA ALA A 45 8.92 -1.91 5.97
C ALA A 45 8.70 -0.74 6.97
N GLY A 46 8.50 -1.03 8.26
CA GLY A 46 8.33 -0.04 9.32
C GLY A 46 6.90 0.50 9.46
N ALA A 47 5.90 -0.23 8.98
CA ALA A 47 4.50 0.08 9.22
C ALA A 47 4.07 -0.35 10.63
N GLN A 48 3.04 0.32 11.16
CA GLN A 48 2.30 -0.09 12.35
C GLN A 48 1.07 -0.89 11.92
N LEU A 49 0.74 -1.97 12.62
CA LEU A 49 -0.29 -2.91 12.19
C LEU A 49 -1.35 -3.13 13.28
N ALA A 50 -2.61 -3.14 12.86
CA ALA A 50 -3.73 -3.70 13.61
C ALA A 50 -4.14 -5.02 12.95
N LEU A 51 -3.93 -6.13 13.64
CA LEU A 51 -4.27 -7.47 13.14
C LEU A 51 -5.66 -7.85 13.67
N VAL A 52 -6.58 -8.22 12.77
CA VAL A 52 -8.00 -8.48 13.07
C VAL A 52 -8.41 -9.86 12.57
#